data_AF-A0A2A5GD44-F1
#
_entry.id   AF-A0A2A5GD44-F1
#
_cell.length_a   1.000
_cell.length_b   1.000
_cell.length_c   1.000
_cell.angle_alpha   90.00
_cell.angle_beta   90.00
_cell.angle_gamma   90.00
#
_symmetry.space_group_name_H-M   'P 1'
#
loop_
_entity.id
_entity.type
_entity.pdbx_description
1 polymer ?
#
loop_
_entity_poly.entity_id
_entity_poly.type
_entity_poly.pdbx_seq_one_letter_code
_entity_poly.pdbx_strand_id
1 'polypeptide(L)'
;MHFHKKVIEPMSDFLFLILNEAATKLERQAKRLRYEAKQYEGQPKWAQQYGILLRSIEPDATIEEVMQVLGCSHTLASEALQRLRTKANLKSIEERNALIMRLASRGWTNKQIAAKCDLHPTSISKIIQKVMQSGQLGRDHRKAAITKNPAAIRKI
;
A
#
# COMPACT_ATOMS: atom_id res chain seq x y z
N MET A 1 16.47 62.44 9.20
CA MET A 1 17.31 61.33 8.74
C MET A 1 16.54 60.03 8.91
N HIS A 2 16.12 59.47 7.78
CA HIS A 2 15.41 58.19 7.70
C HIS A 2 16.39 57.04 7.42
N PHE A 3 15.88 55.85 7.70
CA PHE A 3 16.23 54.54 7.14
C PHE A 3 17.43 53.81 7.74
N HIS A 4 17.13 52.87 8.64
CA HIS A 4 17.45 51.44 8.47
C HIS A 4 16.60 50.61 9.44
N LYS A 5 15.32 50.39 9.09
CA LYS A 5 14.41 49.50 9.85
C LYS A 5 13.77 48.39 9.00
N LYS A 6 14.28 48.14 7.79
CA LYS A 6 13.51 47.38 6.77
C LYS A 6 14.03 46.00 6.37
N VAL A 7 14.95 45.38 7.11
CA VAL A 7 15.52 44.07 6.68
C VAL A 7 15.37 42.94 7.72
N ILE A 8 14.94 43.23 8.95
CA ILE A 8 14.88 42.21 10.03
C ILE A 8 13.55 41.44 10.05
N GLU A 9 12.44 42.05 9.58
CA GLU A 9 11.10 41.44 9.61
C GLU A 9 10.90 40.23 8.66
N PRO A 10 11.35 40.21 7.38
CA PRO A 10 10.99 39.13 6.45
C PRO A 10 11.69 37.79 6.76
N MET A 11 12.85 37.82 7.44
CA MET A 11 13.54 36.60 7.86
C MET A 11 12.81 35.90 9.01
N SER A 12 12.19 36.66 9.90
CA SER A 12 11.40 36.13 11.02
C SER A 12 10.17 35.37 10.52
N ASP A 13 9.47 35.91 9.54
CA ASP A 13 8.27 35.29 8.95
C ASP A 13 8.61 34.00 8.18
N PHE A 14 9.76 33.99 7.49
CA PHE A 14 10.23 32.79 6.78
C PHE A 14 10.65 31.68 7.75
N LEU A 15 11.38 32.02 8.82
CA LEU A 15 11.72 31.07 9.90
C LEU A 15 10.47 30.54 10.59
N PHE A 16 9.47 31.40 10.86
CA PHE A 16 8.20 30.99 11.43
C PHE A 16 7.45 30.01 10.53
N LEU A 17 7.45 30.24 9.22
CA LEU A 17 6.81 29.35 8.24
C LEU A 17 7.47 27.95 8.21
N ILE A 18 8.81 27.91 8.20
CA ILE A 18 9.59 26.65 8.24
C ILE A 18 9.29 25.88 9.53
N LEU A 19 9.30 26.56 10.67
CA LEU A 19 9.03 25.94 11.97
C LEU A 19 7.60 25.41 12.06
N ASN A 20 6.62 26.15 11.54
CA ASN A 20 5.24 25.68 11.48
C ASN A 20 5.08 24.46 10.56
N GLU A 21 5.74 24.44 9.40
CA GLU A 21 5.69 23.28 8.50
C GLU A 21 6.34 22.04 9.16
N ALA A 22 7.44 22.22 9.87
CA ALA A 22 8.08 21.17 10.65
C ALA A 22 7.18 20.65 11.78
N ALA A 23 6.54 21.55 12.53
CA ALA A 23 5.57 21.21 13.56
C ALA A 23 4.40 20.40 12.98
N THR A 24 3.84 20.84 11.85
CA THR A 24 2.75 20.14 11.16
C THR A 24 3.16 18.75 10.67
N LYS A 25 4.40 18.59 10.18
CA LYS A 25 4.96 17.28 9.79
C LYS A 25 5.09 16.35 10.99
N LEU A 26 5.59 16.85 12.12
CA LEU A 26 5.71 16.09 13.37
C LEU A 26 4.35 15.69 13.92
N GLU A 27 3.34 16.56 13.86
CA GLU A 27 1.97 16.23 14.25
C GLU A 27 1.37 15.12 13.39
N ARG A 28 1.60 15.16 12.07
CA ARG A 28 1.16 14.09 11.16
C ARG A 28 1.85 12.77 11.48
N GLN A 29 3.15 12.79 11.76
CA GLN A 29 3.90 11.61 12.18
C GLN A 29 3.40 11.05 13.52
N ALA A 30 3.19 11.92 14.52
CA ALA A 30 2.66 11.53 15.82
C ALA A 30 1.26 10.92 15.69
N LYS A 31 0.40 11.50 14.84
CA LYS A 31 -0.95 10.97 14.57
C LYS A 31 -0.90 9.59 13.91
N ARG A 32 0.02 9.39 12.96
CA ARG A 32 0.25 8.09 12.32
C ARG A 32 0.74 7.05 13.33
N LEU A 33 1.74 7.40 14.15
CA LEU A 33 2.26 6.50 15.19
C LEU A 33 1.20 6.15 16.23
N ARG A 34 0.35 7.10 16.64
CA ARG A 34 -0.79 6.83 17.54
C ARG A 34 -1.82 5.90 16.90
N TYR A 35 -2.10 6.07 15.61
CA TYR A 35 -2.99 5.17 14.88
C TYR A 35 -2.41 3.76 14.80
N GLU A 36 -1.13 3.63 14.45
CA GLU A 36 -0.41 2.36 14.44
C GLU A 36 -0.41 1.73 15.84
N ALA A 37 -0.05 2.48 16.89
CA ALA A 37 -0.12 2.02 18.28
C ALA A 37 -1.51 1.52 18.70
N LYS A 38 -2.58 2.21 18.29
CA LYS A 38 -3.96 1.80 18.56
C LYS A 38 -4.38 0.53 17.81
N GLN A 39 -3.84 0.30 16.60
CA GLN A 39 -4.01 -0.99 15.91
C GLN A 39 -3.32 -2.14 16.67
N TYR A 40 -2.26 -1.82 17.43
CA TYR A 40 -1.54 -2.78 18.25
C TYR A 40 -2.16 -3.02 19.64
N GLU A 41 -2.97 -2.08 20.15
CA GLU A 41 -3.59 -2.13 21.48
C GLU A 41 -4.67 -3.22 21.64
N GLY A 42 -5.21 -3.74 20.52
CA GLY A 42 -6.22 -4.82 20.51
C GLY A 42 -5.71 -6.16 19.96
N GLN A 43 -4.46 -6.25 19.53
CA GLN A 43 -3.90 -7.51 19.04
C GLN A 43 -3.13 -8.20 20.17
N PRO A 44 -3.44 -9.46 20.49
CA PRO A 44 -2.68 -10.18 21.49
C PRO A 44 -1.21 -10.27 21.02
N LYS A 45 -0.25 -10.10 21.92
CA LYS A 45 1.20 -10.05 21.59
C LYS A 45 1.66 -11.19 20.68
N TRP A 46 1.02 -12.35 20.79
CA TRP A 46 1.27 -13.51 19.94
C TRP A 46 0.94 -13.26 18.45
N ALA A 47 -0.07 -12.46 18.11
CA ALA A 47 -0.44 -12.17 16.72
C ALA A 47 0.61 -11.27 16.03
N GLN A 48 1.21 -10.35 16.79
CA GLN A 48 2.33 -9.52 16.31
C GLN A 48 3.58 -10.38 16.10
N GLN A 49 3.93 -11.21 17.09
CA GLN A 49 5.06 -12.13 16.99
C GLN A 49 4.88 -13.12 15.84
N TYR A 50 3.68 -13.69 15.70
CA TYR A 50 3.31 -14.56 14.59
C TYR A 50 3.48 -13.85 13.24
N GLY A 51 3.00 -12.61 13.10
CA GLY A 51 3.17 -11.85 11.85
C GLY A 51 4.62 -11.46 11.55
N ILE A 52 5.48 -11.29 12.56
CA ILE A 52 6.93 -11.08 12.39
C ILE A 52 7.58 -12.39 11.92
N LEU A 53 7.33 -13.51 12.61
CA LEU A 53 7.87 -14.82 12.26
C LEU A 53 7.40 -15.29 10.87
N LEU A 54 6.16 -15.01 10.50
CA LEU A 54 5.63 -15.34 9.18
C LEU A 54 6.33 -14.56 8.05
N ARG A 55 6.85 -13.35 8.35
CA ARG A 55 7.56 -12.52 7.37
C ARG A 55 9.02 -12.90 7.20
N SER A 56 9.62 -13.61 8.15
CA SER A 56 10.98 -14.14 8.03
C SER A 56 11.05 -15.47 7.26
N ILE A 57 9.89 -16.04 6.91
CA ILE A 57 9.80 -17.30 6.16
C ILE A 57 9.75 -16.99 4.66
N GLU A 58 10.66 -17.58 3.90
CA GLU A 58 10.66 -17.49 2.45
C GLU A 58 9.52 -18.33 1.83
N PRO A 59 8.90 -17.90 0.71
CA PRO A 59 7.79 -18.63 0.08
C PRO A 59 8.14 -20.05 -0.42
N ASP A 60 9.41 -20.33 -0.66
CA ASP A 60 9.95 -21.61 -1.09
C ASP A 60 10.39 -22.51 0.08
N ALA A 61 10.29 -22.03 1.32
CA ALA A 61 10.60 -22.82 2.52
C ALA A 61 9.81 -24.13 2.57
N THR A 62 10.41 -25.12 3.22
CA THR A 62 9.82 -26.42 3.54
C THR A 62 8.84 -26.32 4.71
N ILE A 63 7.95 -27.31 4.85
CA ILE A 63 6.97 -27.30 5.95
C ILE A 63 7.70 -27.43 7.29
N GLU A 64 8.79 -28.19 7.32
CA GLU A 64 9.64 -28.43 8.48
C GLU A 64 10.29 -27.14 8.99
N GLU A 65 10.83 -26.31 8.08
CA GLU A 65 11.39 -25.00 8.43
C GLU A 65 10.33 -24.06 8.99
N VAL A 66 9.13 -24.07 8.39
CA VAL A 66 7.98 -23.29 8.88
C VAL A 66 7.56 -23.74 10.28
N MET A 67 7.53 -25.04 10.53
CA MET A 67 7.22 -25.60 11.85
C MET A 67 8.26 -25.19 12.89
N GLN A 68 9.55 -25.21 12.54
CA GLN A 68 10.63 -24.81 13.44
C GLN A 68 10.56 -23.33 13.80
N VAL A 69 10.23 -22.46 12.84
CA VAL A 69 10.13 -21.01 13.05
C VAL A 69 8.84 -20.63 13.82
N LEU A 70 7.71 -21.26 13.49
CA LEU A 70 6.42 -20.92 14.08
C LEU A 70 6.09 -21.72 15.35
N GLY A 71 6.81 -22.80 15.62
CA GLY A 71 6.55 -23.70 16.75
C GLY A 71 5.14 -24.33 16.71
N CYS A 72 4.65 -24.68 15.52
CA CYS A 72 3.26 -25.09 15.31
C CYS A 72 3.13 -26.51 14.71
N SER A 73 1.91 -27.03 14.64
CA SER A 73 1.62 -28.32 14.03
C SER A 73 1.86 -28.27 12.51
N HIS A 74 2.11 -29.45 11.94
CA HIS A 74 2.28 -29.62 10.48
C HIS A 74 1.10 -29.06 9.67
N THR A 75 -0.14 -29.24 10.15
CA THR A 75 -1.34 -28.71 9.48
C THR A 75 -1.33 -27.18 9.39
N LEU A 76 -1.02 -26.50 10.50
CA LEU A 76 -0.95 -25.04 10.55
C LEU A 76 0.23 -24.49 9.74
N ALA A 77 1.37 -25.17 9.76
CA ALA A 77 2.53 -24.83 8.95
C ALA A 77 2.21 -24.95 7.44
N SER A 78 1.53 -26.01 7.04
CA SER A 78 1.08 -26.21 5.65
C SER A 78 0.13 -25.10 5.20
N GLU A 79 -0.87 -24.74 6.02
CA GLU A 79 -1.78 -23.63 5.71
C GLU A 79 -1.07 -22.28 5.63
N ALA A 80 -0.14 -22.01 6.55
CA ALA A 80 0.66 -20.80 6.57
C ALA A 80 1.51 -20.67 5.30
N LEU A 81 2.20 -21.74 4.91
CA LEU A 81 3.03 -21.79 3.70
C LEU A 81 2.19 -21.59 2.43
N GLN A 82 1.03 -22.22 2.35
CA GLN A 82 0.11 -22.03 1.22
C GLN A 82 -0.34 -20.57 1.10
N ARG A 83 -0.65 -19.91 2.22
CA ARG A 83 -1.02 -18.49 2.24
C ARG A 83 0.14 -17.59 1.80
N LEU A 84 1.37 -17.88 2.24
CA LEU A 84 2.57 -17.15 1.83
C LEU A 84 2.79 -17.24 0.32
N ARG A 85 2.76 -18.46 -0.24
CA ARG A 85 2.89 -18.70 -1.68
C ARG A 85 1.80 -18.01 -2.49
N THR A 86 0.55 -18.09 -2.03
CA THR A 86 -0.58 -17.41 -2.66
C THR A 86 -0.36 -15.89 -2.68
N LYS A 87 0.05 -15.30 -1.56
CA LYS A 87 0.31 -13.87 -1.46
C LYS A 87 1.49 -13.42 -2.33
N ALA A 88 2.57 -14.18 -2.37
CA ALA A 88 3.72 -13.89 -3.23
C ALA A 88 3.33 -13.92 -4.72
N ASN A 89 2.53 -14.93 -5.12
CA ASN A 89 2.02 -15.04 -6.48
C ASN A 89 1.07 -13.87 -6.83
N LEU A 90 0.16 -13.51 -5.93
CA LEU A 90 -0.71 -12.35 -6.12
C LEU A 90 0.08 -11.06 -6.30
N LYS A 91 1.12 -10.83 -5.48
CA LYS A 91 2.00 -9.66 -5.61
C LYS A 91 2.72 -9.64 -6.96
N SER A 92 3.25 -10.78 -7.41
CA SER A 92 3.86 -10.91 -8.74
C SER A 92 2.86 -10.60 -9.87
N ILE A 93 1.62 -11.09 -9.75
CA ILE A 93 0.55 -10.80 -10.71
C ILE A 93 0.20 -9.31 -10.71
N GLU A 94 0.09 -8.67 -9.54
CA GLU A 94 -0.20 -7.25 -9.40
C GLU A 94 0.91 -6.37 -10.00
N GLU A 95 2.17 -6.69 -9.71
CA GLU A 95 3.34 -5.99 -10.27
C GLU A 95 3.39 -6.11 -11.80
N ARG A 96 3.16 -7.32 -12.33
CA ARG A 96 3.05 -7.56 -13.77
C ARG A 96 1.91 -6.76 -14.39
N ASN A 97 0.74 -6.76 -13.78
CA ASN A 97 -0.43 -6.03 -14.28
C ASN A 97 -0.18 -4.51 -14.24
N ALA A 98 0.47 -4.00 -13.20
CA ALA A 98 0.84 -2.59 -13.09
C ALA A 98 1.85 -2.19 -14.19
N LEU A 99 2.81 -3.06 -14.51
CA LEU A 99 3.73 -2.86 -15.63
C LEU A 99 2.98 -2.85 -16.97
N ILE A 100 2.08 -3.80 -17.20
CA ILE A 100 1.25 -3.87 -18.42
C ILE A 100 0.45 -2.58 -18.60
N MET A 101 -0.23 -2.10 -17.55
CA MET A 101 -1.00 -0.86 -17.59
C MET A 101 -0.12 0.37 -17.87
N ARG A 102 1.09 0.42 -17.29
CA ARG A 102 2.05 1.51 -17.51
C ARG A 102 2.59 1.53 -18.95
N LEU A 103 2.82 0.36 -19.55
CA LEU A 103 3.25 0.28 -20.94
C LEU A 103 2.11 0.66 -21.89
N ALA A 104 0.90 0.18 -21.62
CA ALA A 104 -0.29 0.54 -22.38
C ALA A 104 -0.55 2.05 -22.33
N SER A 105 -0.41 2.69 -21.16
CA SER A 105 -0.58 4.15 -21.02
C SER A 105 0.48 4.96 -21.76
N ARG A 106 1.62 4.36 -22.10
CA ARG A 106 2.68 4.96 -22.94
C ARG A 106 2.47 4.72 -24.44
N GLY A 107 1.33 4.15 -24.83
CA GLY A 107 0.99 3.87 -26.24
C GLY A 107 1.66 2.63 -26.82
N TRP A 108 2.22 1.74 -25.99
CA TRP A 108 2.78 0.48 -26.49
C TRP A 108 1.68 -0.43 -27.04
N THR A 109 1.95 -1.09 -28.16
CA THR A 109 1.01 -2.06 -28.75
C THR A 109 0.98 -3.36 -27.94
N ASN A 110 -0.14 -4.07 -27.99
CA ASN A 110 -0.28 -5.37 -27.29
C ASN A 110 0.79 -6.38 -27.70
N LYS A 111 1.29 -6.34 -28.94
CA LYS A 111 2.39 -7.20 -29.43
C LYS A 111 3.72 -6.87 -28.73
N GLN A 112 4.03 -5.59 -28.54
CA GLN A 112 5.25 -5.16 -27.87
C GLN A 112 5.21 -5.47 -26.37
N ILE A 113 4.06 -5.28 -25.73
CA ILE A 113 3.88 -5.60 -24.30
C ILE A 113 3.96 -7.12 -24.10
N ALA A 114 3.33 -7.89 -24.98
CA ALA A 114 3.38 -9.36 -25.00
C ALA A 114 4.82 -9.88 -25.05
N ALA A 115 5.62 -9.39 -26.00
CA ALA A 115 7.03 -9.79 -26.11
C ALA A 115 7.85 -9.43 -24.86
N LYS A 116 7.57 -8.28 -24.23
CA LYS A 116 8.29 -7.83 -23.03
C LYS A 116 7.90 -8.58 -21.75
N CYS A 117 6.65 -8.99 -21.64
CA CYS A 117 6.12 -9.68 -20.46
C CYS A 117 6.09 -11.21 -20.60
N ASP A 118 6.60 -11.74 -21.72
CA ASP A 118 6.51 -13.16 -22.09
C ASP A 118 5.08 -13.71 -22.01
N LEU A 119 4.15 -12.99 -22.64
CA LEU A 119 2.73 -13.32 -22.66
C LEU A 119 2.20 -13.30 -24.09
N HIS A 120 1.12 -14.05 -24.33
CA HIS A 120 0.41 -13.95 -25.60
C HIS A 120 -0.31 -12.58 -25.75
N PRO A 121 -0.32 -11.95 -26.95
CA PRO A 121 -0.97 -10.65 -27.16
C PRO A 121 -2.45 -10.58 -26.75
N THR A 122 -3.20 -11.67 -26.91
CA THR A 122 -4.61 -11.73 -26.48
C THR A 122 -4.75 -11.72 -24.96
N SER A 123 -3.78 -12.25 -24.23
CA SER A 123 -3.75 -12.20 -22.76
C SER A 123 -3.60 -10.76 -22.26
N ILE A 124 -2.82 -9.93 -22.96
CA ILE A 124 -2.66 -8.51 -22.63
C ILE A 124 -4.00 -7.77 -22.70
N SER A 125 -4.76 -7.95 -23.79
CA SER A 125 -6.10 -7.36 -23.93
C SER A 125 -7.03 -7.75 -22.78
N LYS A 126 -7.06 -9.04 -22.43
CA LYS A 126 -7.90 -9.56 -21.33
C LYS A 126 -7.48 -8.99 -19.98
N ILE A 127 -6.17 -8.88 -19.72
CA ILE A 127 -5.64 -8.31 -18.47
C ILE A 127 -6.03 -6.83 -18.36
N ILE A 128 -5.81 -6.04 -19.40
CA ILE A 128 -6.17 -4.61 -19.41
C ILE A 128 -7.68 -4.45 -19.15
N GLN A 129 -8.52 -5.18 -19.87
CA GLN A 129 -9.97 -5.12 -19.71
C GLN A 129 -10.40 -5.47 -18.27
N LYS A 130 -9.83 -6.54 -17.69
CA LYS A 130 -10.12 -6.98 -16.33
C LYS A 130 -9.69 -5.95 -15.28
N VAL A 131 -8.51 -5.34 -15.45
CA VAL A 131 -8.00 -4.29 -14.54
C VAL A 131 -8.87 -3.02 -14.64
N MET A 132 -9.29 -2.65 -15.84
CA MET A 132 -10.20 -1.51 -16.03
C MET A 132 -11.57 -1.76 -15.40
N GLN A 133 -12.16 -2.95 -15.60
CA GLN A 133 -13.45 -3.33 -15.02
C GLN A 133 -13.42 -3.34 -13.49
N SER A 134 -12.39 -3.93 -12.89
CA SER A 134 -12.23 -3.94 -11.42
C SER A 134 -12.02 -2.52 -10.85
N GLY A 135 -11.29 -1.65 -11.56
CA GLY A 135 -11.14 -0.24 -11.19
C GLY A 135 -12.41 0.61 -11.41
N GLN A 136 -13.31 0.19 -12.30
CA GLN A 136 -14.63 0.81 -12.52
C GLN A 136 -15.60 0.42 -11.40
N LEU A 137 -15.73 -0.88 -11.14
CA LEU A 137 -16.58 -1.44 -10.08
C LEU A 137 -16.23 -0.86 -8.71
N GLY A 138 -14.94 -0.71 -8.38
CA GLY A 138 -14.50 -0.08 -7.13
C GLY A 138 -14.88 1.41 -6.99
N ARG A 139 -15.05 2.14 -8.10
CA ARG A 139 -15.50 3.55 -8.10
C ARG A 139 -17.01 3.66 -7.98
N ASP A 140 -17.76 2.77 -8.62
CA ASP A 140 -19.21 2.76 -8.60
C ASP A 140 -19.75 2.35 -7.22
N HIS A 141 -19.12 1.37 -6.55
CA HIS A 141 -19.47 1.02 -5.17
C HIS A 141 -19.16 2.13 -4.15
N ARG A 142 -18.06 2.89 -4.33
CA ARG A 142 -17.76 4.04 -3.47
C ARG A 142 -18.76 5.19 -3.67
N LYS A 143 -19.17 5.47 -4.91
CA LYS A 143 -20.23 6.46 -5.19
C LYS A 143 -21.57 6.03 -4.57
N ALA A 144 -21.95 4.75 -4.70
CA ALA A 144 -23.17 4.23 -4.10
C ALA A 144 -23.16 4.21 -2.56
N ALA A 145 -21.99 4.09 -1.92
CA ALA A 145 -21.85 4.20 -0.47
C ALA A 145 -21.95 5.66 0.02
N ILE A 146 -21.44 6.61 -0.76
CA ILE A 146 -21.53 8.05 -0.47
C ILE A 146 -22.97 8.55 -0.61
N THR A 147 -23.74 8.07 -1.59
CA THR A 147 -25.14 8.48 -1.78
C THR A 147 -26.09 7.89 -0.73
N LYS A 148 -25.74 6.79 -0.07
CA LYS A 148 -26.55 6.16 0.99
C LYS A 148 -26.31 6.73 2.38
N ASN A 149 -25.33 7.61 2.59
CA ASN A 149 -25.11 8.26 3.89
C ASN A 149 -24.65 9.73 3.76
N PRO A 150 -25.57 10.67 3.43
CA PRO A 150 -25.24 12.09 3.29
C PRO A 150 -24.86 12.78 4.62
N ALA A 151 -25.02 12.12 5.77
CA ALA A 151 -24.73 12.69 7.09
C ALA A 151 -23.22 12.78 7.41
N ALA A 152 -22.35 12.11 6.65
CA ALA A 152 -20.90 12.11 6.90
C ALA A 152 -20.18 13.40 6.41
N ILE A 153 -20.88 14.34 5.77
CA ILE A 153 -20.26 15.53 5.15
C ILE A 153 -20.25 16.74 6.10
N ARG A 154 -21.01 16.73 7.21
CA ARG A 154 -21.01 17.84 8.19
C ARG A 154 -20.22 17.47 9.43
N LYS A 155 -18.89 17.61 9.37
CA LYS A 155 -17.97 17.94 10.47
C LYS A 155 -16.57 18.14 9.86
N ILE A 156 -16.40 19.29 9.22
CA ILE A 156 -15.10 19.97 9.10
C ILE A 156 -15.24 21.22 9.96
#